data_AF-F8L5E1-F1
#
_entry.id   AF-F8L5E1-F1
#
_cell.length_a   1.000
_cell.length_b   1.000
_cell.length_c   1.000
_cell.angle_alpha   90.00
_cell.angle_beta   90.00
_cell.angle_gamma   90.00
#
_symmetry.space_group_name_H-M   'P 1'
#
loop_
_entity.id
_entity.type
_entity.pdbx_description
1 polymer ?
#
loop_
_entity_poly.entity_id
_entity_poly.type
_entity_poly.pdbx_seq_one_letter_code
_entity_poly.pdbx_strand_id
1 'polypeptide(L)'
;MNFLSYTAYFHDGSLIDIKHVGDCIGLILESSEIDPSALQEAIILSKKNTMKGELCIMNVKKIFINDDPIHDHLKMKYPDAEILNLEVCDTKVSLLVEWKNSPPKGQPNDVSHIEIEAEEIYWRKMKNFH
;
A
#
# COMPACT_ATOMS: atom_id res chain seq x y z
N MET A 1 -5.33 -9.42 15.02
CA MET A 1 -4.48 -10.61 14.80
C MET A 1 -3.06 -10.06 14.74
N ASN A 2 -2.17 -10.51 15.62
CA ASN A 2 -0.82 -9.94 15.74
C ASN A 2 0.04 -10.56 14.62
N PHE A 3 0.33 -9.77 13.60
CA PHE A 3 1.23 -10.14 12.52
C PHE A 3 2.65 -9.81 12.97
N LEU A 4 3.38 -10.77 13.53
CA LEU A 4 4.81 -10.61 13.82
C LEU A 4 5.56 -10.46 12.49
N SER A 5 6.15 -9.27 12.25
CA SER A 5 7.14 -8.96 11.21
C SER A 5 6.90 -9.64 9.87
N TYR A 6 5.82 -9.28 9.17
CA TYR A 6 5.67 -9.63 7.77
C TYR A 6 6.42 -8.61 6.92
N THR A 7 7.69 -8.88 6.62
CA THR A 7 8.41 -8.21 5.54
C THR A 7 7.85 -8.71 4.21
N ALA A 8 6.75 -8.10 3.81
CA ALA A 8 6.18 -8.30 2.50
C ALA A 8 7.05 -7.58 1.47
N TYR A 9 7.44 -8.28 0.40
CA TYR A 9 7.92 -7.64 -0.81
C TYR A 9 6.87 -7.90 -1.87
N PHE A 10 6.29 -6.83 -2.41
CA PHE A 10 5.37 -6.93 -3.53
C PHE A 10 6.02 -6.30 -4.76
N HIS A 11 5.99 -7.05 -5.86
CA HIS A 11 6.30 -6.55 -7.18
C HIS A 11 5.02 -6.64 -8.03
N ASP A 12 4.83 -5.68 -8.93
CA ASP A 12 3.75 -5.67 -9.93
C ASP A 12 2.33 -5.69 -9.32
N GLY A 13 2.06 -4.71 -8.46
CA GLY A 13 0.74 -4.46 -7.87
C GLY A 13 0.12 -3.12 -8.28
N SER A 14 -1.07 -2.82 -7.78
CA SER A 14 -1.77 -1.56 -7.98
C SER A 14 -2.23 -0.99 -6.65
N LEU A 15 -1.97 0.30 -6.45
CA LEU A 15 -2.52 1.09 -5.36
C LEU A 15 -3.86 1.63 -5.83
N ILE A 16 -4.94 1.12 -5.24
CA ILE A 16 -6.30 1.41 -5.69
C ILE A 16 -6.83 2.69 -5.03
N ASP A 17 -6.52 2.87 -3.75
CA ASP A 17 -7.02 4.01 -2.97
C ASP A 17 -6.15 4.27 -1.74
N ILE A 18 -6.14 5.53 -1.30
CA ILE A 18 -5.53 5.97 -0.05
C ILE A 18 -6.62 6.66 0.77
N LYS A 19 -6.96 6.05 1.90
CA LYS A 19 -7.88 6.63 2.89
C LYS A 19 -7.07 7.18 4.05
N HIS A 20 -7.11 8.49 4.25
CA HIS A 20 -6.42 9.14 5.35
C HIS A 20 -7.42 9.90 6.20
N VAL A 21 -7.59 9.47 7.45
CA VAL A 21 -8.51 10.06 8.43
C VAL A 21 -7.79 10.21 9.77
N GLY A 22 -7.53 11.44 10.20
CA GLY A 22 -6.78 11.70 11.43
C GLY A 22 -5.36 11.17 11.32
N ASP A 23 -4.95 10.35 12.28
CA ASP A 23 -3.65 9.66 12.33
C ASP A 23 -3.71 8.23 11.77
N CYS A 24 -4.76 7.90 11.01
CA CYS A 24 -4.98 6.59 10.44
C CYS A 24 -4.91 6.63 8.92
N ILE A 25 -4.17 5.71 8.32
CA ILE A 25 -4.07 5.51 6.88
C ILE A 25 -4.49 4.08 6.51
N GLY A 26 -5.37 3.96 5.53
CA GLY A 26 -5.72 2.71 4.86
C GLY A 26 -5.25 2.74 3.42
N LEU A 27 -4.35 1.84 3.05
CA LEU A 27 -3.93 1.63 1.66
C LEU A 27 -4.70 0.44 1.08
N ILE A 28 -5.48 0.67 0.03
CA ILE A 28 -6.18 -0.40 -0.69
C ILE A 28 -5.25 -0.88 -1.80
N LEU A 29 -4.79 -2.12 -1.68
CA LEU A 29 -3.76 -2.68 -2.54
C LEU A 29 -4.31 -3.91 -3.27
N GLU A 30 -3.91 -4.08 -4.52
CA GLU A 30 -4.16 -5.27 -5.32
C GLU A 30 -2.81 -5.75 -5.89
N SER A 31 -2.36 -6.96 -5.57
CA SER A 31 -1.09 -7.49 -6.04
C SER A 31 -1.29 -8.71 -6.92
N SER A 32 -0.47 -8.81 -7.97
CA SER A 32 -0.45 -9.93 -8.90
C SER A 32 0.26 -11.17 -8.34
N GLU A 33 1.28 -11.00 -7.49
CA GLU A 33 2.11 -12.10 -7.00
C GLU A 33 2.68 -11.83 -5.59
N ILE A 34 2.58 -12.85 -4.72
CA ILE A 34 3.24 -12.90 -3.41
C ILE A 34 3.90 -14.26 -3.29
N ASP A 35 5.09 -14.31 -2.70
CA ASP A 35 5.70 -15.57 -2.29
C ASP A 35 4.82 -16.24 -1.21
N PRO A 36 4.17 -17.39 -1.52
CA PRO A 36 3.29 -18.07 -0.57
C PRO A 36 4.04 -18.52 0.69
N SER A 37 5.35 -18.70 0.62
CA SER A 37 6.17 -19.11 1.76
C SER A 37 6.37 -18.00 2.80
N ALA A 38 6.14 -16.74 2.40
CA ALA A 38 6.19 -15.59 3.30
C ALA A 38 4.87 -15.40 4.09
N LEU A 39 3.83 -16.18 3.79
CA LEU A 39 2.50 -16.03 4.39
C LEU A 39 2.28 -17.10 5.47
N GLN A 40 2.36 -16.69 6.75
CA GLN A 40 2.18 -17.60 7.90
C GLN A 40 0.74 -18.11 8.08
N GLU A 41 -0.23 -17.49 7.42
CA GLU A 41 -1.59 -18.00 7.26
C GLU A 41 -2.10 -17.74 5.85
N ALA A 42 -3.10 -18.53 5.44
CA ALA A 42 -3.79 -18.44 4.15
C ALA A 42 -4.42 -17.05 3.93
N ILE A 43 -3.58 -16.07 3.57
CA ILE A 43 -4.04 -14.80 3.04
C ILE A 43 -4.69 -15.13 1.70
N ILE A 44 -5.94 -14.72 1.62
CA ILE A 44 -6.92 -15.19 0.63
C ILE A 44 -6.51 -14.64 -0.71
N LEU A 45 -5.82 -15.49 -1.45
CA LEU A 45 -5.72 -15.42 -2.89
C LEU A 45 -7.14 -15.23 -3.44
N SER A 46 -7.33 -14.20 -4.26
CA SER A 46 -8.53 -14.11 -5.09
C SER A 46 -8.62 -15.35 -5.98
N LYS A 47 -9.75 -15.55 -6.67
CA LYS A 47 -9.89 -16.62 -7.67
C LYS A 47 -8.82 -16.57 -8.79
N LYS A 48 -8.06 -15.47 -8.89
CA LYS A 48 -6.98 -15.24 -9.84
C LYS A 48 -5.58 -15.27 -9.20
N ASN A 49 -5.42 -15.78 -7.98
CA ASN A 49 -4.17 -15.74 -7.20
C ASN A 49 -3.63 -14.34 -6.90
N THR A 50 -4.48 -13.32 -6.98
CA THR A 50 -4.11 -11.94 -6.63
C THR A 50 -4.53 -11.64 -5.20
N MET A 51 -3.68 -10.98 -4.39
CA MET A 51 -4.08 -10.51 -3.07
C MET A 51 -4.72 -9.13 -3.22
N LYS A 52 -5.95 -8.99 -2.73
CA LYS A 52 -6.58 -7.69 -2.53
C LYS A 52 -6.78 -7.46 -1.04
N GLY A 53 -6.16 -6.43 -0.50
CA GLY A 53 -6.10 -6.18 0.94
C GLY A 53 -6.11 -4.71 1.29
N GLU A 54 -6.50 -4.40 2.53
CA GLU A 54 -6.33 -3.08 3.11
C GLU A 54 -5.14 -3.16 4.07
N LEU A 55 -4.07 -2.45 3.79
CA LEU A 55 -3.00 -2.24 4.76
C LEU A 55 -3.41 -1.09 5.67
N CYS A 56 -3.74 -1.41 6.93
CA CYS A 56 -4.11 -0.45 7.95
C CYS A 56 -2.86 0.01 8.70
N ILE A 57 -2.68 1.32 8.77
CA ILE A 57 -1.56 2.00 9.43
C ILE A 57 -2.15 2.95 10.46
N MET A 58 -1.91 2.69 11.74
CA MET A 58 -2.55 3.37 12.87
C MET A 58 -1.55 4.21 13.67
N ASN A 59 -2.03 5.33 14.22
CA ASN A 59 -1.24 6.27 15.02
C ASN A 59 0.01 6.76 14.26
N VAL A 60 -0.18 7.21 13.02
CA VAL A 60 0.88 7.70 12.13
C VAL A 60 1.64 8.84 12.79
N LYS A 61 2.98 8.73 12.80
CA LYS A 61 3.90 9.70 13.39
C LYS A 61 4.50 10.63 12.34
N LYS A 62 4.89 10.07 11.20
CA LYS A 62 5.52 10.81 10.10
C LYS A 62 5.16 10.20 8.76
N ILE A 63 5.07 11.06 7.76
CA ILE A 63 4.90 10.69 6.37
C ILE A 63 5.92 11.48 5.57
N PHE A 64 6.62 10.79 4.68
CA PHE A 64 7.55 11.39 3.72
C PHE A 64 7.12 11.04 2.30
N ILE A 65 7.26 11.99 1.38
CA ILE A 65 7.13 11.75 -0.06
C ILE A 65 8.42 12.25 -0.70
N ASN A 66 9.18 11.35 -1.34
CA ASN A 66 10.49 11.64 -1.93
C ASN A 66 11.43 12.36 -0.95
N ASP A 67 11.57 11.79 0.26
CA ASP A 67 12.34 12.31 1.40
C ASP A 67 11.83 13.62 2.03
N ASP A 68 10.84 14.29 1.43
CA ASP A 68 10.25 15.49 1.99
C ASP A 68 9.12 15.15 2.98
N PRO A 69 9.19 15.64 4.24
CA PRO A 69 8.11 15.42 5.20
C PRO A 69 6.85 16.17 4.78
N ILE A 70 5.71 15.50 4.87
CA ILE A 70 4.41 16.14 4.68
C ILE A 70 3.65 16.23 6.00
N HIS A 71 2.87 17.31 6.15
CA HIS A 71 1.95 17.51 7.27
C HIS A 71 0.48 17.43 6.84
N ASP A 72 0.23 17.35 5.53
CA ASP A 72 -1.11 17.22 4.95
C ASP A 72 -1.53 15.75 4.81
N HIS A 73 -2.80 15.53 4.49
CA HIS A 73 -3.31 14.20 4.20
C HIS A 73 -2.67 13.61 2.94
N LEU A 74 -1.97 12.48 3.10
CA LEU A 74 -1.63 11.55 2.02
C LEU A 74 -2.89 11.16 1.23
N LYS A 75 -2.82 11.29 -0.10
CA LYS A 75 -3.92 11.03 -1.03
C LYS A 75 -3.38 10.54 -2.37
N MET A 76 -4.23 9.90 -3.16
CA MET A 76 -3.93 9.54 -4.54
C MET A 76 -3.56 10.79 -5.36
N LYS A 77 -2.44 10.75 -6.09
CA LYS A 77 -2.02 11.84 -6.98
C LYS A 77 -2.74 11.78 -8.32
N TYR A 78 -3.01 10.58 -8.82
CA TYR A 78 -3.67 10.30 -10.08
C TYR A 78 -4.65 9.12 -9.94
N PRO A 79 -5.55 8.89 -10.93
CA PRO A 79 -6.54 7.80 -10.86
C PRO A 79 -5.94 6.40 -10.85
N ASP A 80 -4.79 6.22 -11.52
CA ASP A 80 -4.12 4.94 -11.67
C ASP A 80 -2.74 5.00 -10.99
N ALA A 81 -2.35 3.92 -10.30
CA ALA A 81 -1.09 3.87 -9.58
C ALA A 81 -0.56 2.43 -9.52
N GLU A 82 0.64 2.22 -10.04
CA GLU A 82 1.33 0.93 -10.04
C GLU A 82 2.34 0.87 -8.90
N ILE A 83 2.30 -0.22 -8.14
CA ILE A 83 3.23 -0.50 -7.06
C ILE A 83 4.46 -1.16 -7.67
N LEU A 84 5.58 -0.42 -7.68
CA LEU A 84 6.87 -0.93 -8.12
C LEU A 84 7.58 -1.69 -7.00
N ASN A 85 7.41 -1.23 -5.76
CA ASN A 85 7.90 -1.89 -4.57
C ASN A 85 7.01 -1.54 -3.37
N LEU A 86 6.74 -2.50 -2.50
CA LEU A 86 6.13 -2.29 -1.20
C LEU A 86 6.87 -3.12 -0.18
N GLU A 87 7.39 -2.45 0.85
CA GLU A 87 8.04 -3.05 2.00
C GLU A 87 7.25 -2.68 3.26
N VAL A 88 6.91 -3.69 4.05
CA VAL A 88 6.17 -3.51 5.31
C VAL A 88 7.01 -4.05 6.45
N CYS A 89 7.27 -3.22 7.45
CA CYS A 89 7.90 -3.57 8.71
C CYS A 89 6.94 -3.26 9.85
N ASP A 90 7.26 -3.69 11.08
CA ASP A 90 6.38 -3.53 12.25
C ASP A 90 5.94 -2.09 12.50
N THR A 91 6.79 -1.10 12.17
CA THR A 91 6.56 0.33 12.45
C THR A 91 6.75 1.24 11.24
N LYS A 92 7.09 0.68 10.07
CA LYS A 92 7.36 1.46 8.85
C LYS A 92 6.75 0.79 7.63
N VAL A 93 6.14 1.59 6.78
CA VAL A 93 5.76 1.22 5.41
C VAL A 93 6.60 2.03 4.44
N SER A 94 7.17 1.38 3.44
CA SER A 94 7.87 1.99 2.32
C SER A 94 7.21 1.55 1.02
N LEU A 95 6.72 2.51 0.24
CA LEU A 95 5.95 2.27 -0.98
C LEU A 95 6.55 3.08 -2.13
N LEU A 96 7.04 2.39 -3.16
CA LEU A 96 7.44 2.99 -4.42
C LEU A 96 6.30 2.83 -5.42
N VAL A 97 5.74 3.95 -5.87
CA VAL A 97 4.57 3.99 -6.74
C VAL A 97 4.85 4.79 -8.01
N GLU A 98 4.52 4.20 -9.16
CA GLU A 98 4.43 4.91 -10.43
C GLU A 98 2.98 5.38 -10.62
N TRP A 99 2.77 6.68 -10.72
CA TRP A 99 1.47 7.23 -10.99
C TRP A 99 1.17 7.27 -12.48
N LYS A 100 -0.06 6.93 -12.86
CA LYS A 100 -0.51 6.95 -14.25
C LYS A 100 -1.75 7.82 -14.38
N ASN A 101 -1.75 8.61 -15.43
CA ASN A 101 -2.90 9.43 -15.80
C ASN A 101 -3.55 8.84 -17.05
N SER A 102 -4.87 8.75 -17.06
CA SER A 102 -5.60 8.24 -18.21
C SER A 102 -5.66 9.32 -19.33
N PRO A 103 -5.66 8.93 -20.62
CA PRO A 103 -5.78 9.87 -21.75
C PRO A 103 -7.02 10.79 -21.62
N PRO A 104 -6.99 12.04 -22.16
CA PRO A 104 -6.08 12.58 -23.17
C PRO A 104 -4.86 13.33 -22.61
N LYS A 105 -4.74 13.42 -21.29
CA LYS A 105 -3.59 14.06 -20.65
C LYS A 105 -2.39 13.12 -20.81
N GLY A 106 -1.25 13.62 -21.27
CA GLY A 106 -0.04 12.80 -21.47
C GLY A 106 0.30 12.02 -20.21
N GLN A 107 0.89 10.82 -20.35
CA GLN A 107 1.32 10.00 -19.22
C GLN A 107 2.39 10.77 -18.45
N PRO A 108 2.12 11.27 -17.22
CA PRO A 108 3.21 11.63 -16.36
C PRO A 108 3.82 10.30 -15.88
N ASN A 109 5.04 9.99 -16.27
CA ASN A 109 5.83 8.95 -15.61
C ASN A 109 6.35 9.55 -14.31
N ASP A 110 5.45 9.73 -13.36
CA ASP A 110 5.72 10.36 -12.09
C ASP A 110 5.83 9.27 -11.04
N VAL A 111 7.01 9.18 -10.43
CA VAL A 111 7.31 8.16 -9.43
C VAL A 111 7.39 8.84 -8.08
N SER A 112 6.77 8.25 -7.08
CA SER A 112 6.87 8.71 -5.70
C SER A 112 7.33 7.58 -4.80
N HIS A 113 8.29 7.89 -3.94
CA HIS A 113 8.63 7.06 -2.79
C HIS A 113 7.92 7.60 -1.56
N ILE A 114 7.00 6.82 -1.01
CA ILE A 114 6.19 7.18 0.16
C ILE A 114 6.69 6.36 1.34
N GLU A 115 7.05 7.03 2.42
CA GLU A 115 7.42 6.37 3.67
C GLU A 115 6.49 6.80 4.81
N ILE A 116 6.02 5.84 5.60
CA ILE A 116 5.08 6.10 6.70
C ILE A 116 5.62 5.42 7.97
N GLU A 117 5.87 6.21 9.01
CA GLU A 117 6.19 5.71 10.36
C GLU A 117 4.92 5.69 11.23
N ALA A 118 4.66 4.59 11.91
CA ALA A 118 3.44 4.37 12.69
C ALA A 118 3.67 3.44 13.89
N GLU A 119 2.73 3.41 14.83
CA GLU A 119 2.82 2.50 16.00
C GLU A 119 2.32 1.09 15.68
N GLU A 120 1.32 0.97 14.80
CA GLU A 120 0.69 -0.30 14.50
C GLU A 120 0.38 -0.39 13.00
N ILE A 121 0.83 -1.48 12.37
CA ILE A 121 0.59 -1.79 10.97
C ILE A 121 0.05 -3.21 10.87
N TYR A 122 -1.08 -3.39 10.18
CA TYR A 122 -1.65 -4.71 9.96
C TYR A 122 -2.49 -4.80 8.68
N TRP A 123 -2.61 -6.01 8.16
CA TRP A 123 -3.51 -6.31 7.07
C TRP A 123 -4.93 -6.54 7.57
N ARG A 124 -5.89 -5.80 7.01
CA ARG A 124 -7.32 -6.08 7.17
C ARG A 124 -7.83 -6.83 5.95
N LYS A 125 -8.42 -7.99 6.21
CA LYS A 125 -9.18 -8.74 5.20
C LYS A 125 -10.43 -7.94 4.80
N MET A 126 -10.54 -7.59 3.53
CA MET A 126 -11.80 -7.05 3.00
C MET A 126 -12.83 -8.18 2.91
N LYS A 127 -13.98 -7.98 3.56
CA LYS A 127 -15.15 -8.85 3.34
C LYS A 127 -15.85 -8.35 2.07
N ASN A 128 -16.10 -9.27 1.15
CA ASN A 128 -16.89 -9.10 -0.08
C ASN A 128 -16.15 -8.42 -1.25
N PHE A 129 -15.72 -9.24 -2.20
CA PHE A 129 -15.72 -8.87 -3.60
C PHE A 129 -16.60 -9.91 -4.31
N HIS A 130 -17.79 -9.48 -4.73
CA HIS A 130 -18.66 -10.25 -5.63
C HIS A 130 -18.24 -10.00 -7.08
#